data_AF-A0A832CNJ3-F1
#
_entry.id   AF-A0A832CNJ3-F1
#
_cell.length_a   1.000
_cell.length_b   1.000
_cell.length_c   1.000
_cell.angle_alpha   90.00
_cell.angle_beta   90.00
_cell.angle_gamma   90.00
#
_symmetry.space_group_name_H-M   'P 1'
#
loop_
_entity.id
_entity.type
_entity.pdbx_description
1 polymer ?
#
loop_
_entity_poly.entity_id
_entity_poly.type
_entity_poly.pdbx_seq_one_letter_code
_entity_poly.pdbx_strand_id
1 'polypeptide(L)'
;MGIIAPKILLFDRPDLINEAGNTLHYSGLYGSRGLGAPAYRFDEPEQIAAMSGCCFLIRRDLWLRLGGFSEDFDRFDTGWHASYEDVDLAWRAQLAGYRVVYCPRALMYHKYTSKSWRGERFCSYEWGRYLTLLRNYEGRTLALLLPLLVALEAGAWLFAFLGGPKALRAKAGVMAWLLRNRGEVMAMRRRVQAMRRVGDRTIVARMSRQIRVTHVLPASLLARLGQRAADGGFAAYHGFLTLGLRLLERPLLASEGRERLGEVAQ
;
A
#
# COMPACT_ATOMS: atom_id res chain seq x y z
N MET A 1 -12.16 3.34 -15.03
CA MET A 1 -10.87 3.69 -14.38
C MET A 1 -11.11 4.81 -13.39
N GLY A 2 -10.36 4.89 -12.29
CA GLY A 2 -10.57 5.91 -11.25
C GLY A 2 -9.38 6.84 -11.05
N ILE A 3 -8.18 6.25 -10.96
CA ILE A 3 -6.92 6.96 -10.75
C ILE A 3 -5.94 6.57 -11.86
N ILE A 4 -5.19 7.54 -12.38
CA ILE A 4 -4.14 7.36 -13.37
C ILE A 4 -2.83 7.91 -12.81
N ALA A 5 -1.76 7.11 -12.81
CA ALA A 5 -0.42 7.50 -12.41
C ALA A 5 0.48 7.65 -13.67
N PRO A 6 1.27 8.72 -13.78
CA PRO A 6 2.24 8.87 -14.86
C PRO A 6 3.50 8.03 -14.65
N LYS A 7 4.38 7.98 -15.66
CA LYS A 7 5.77 7.60 -15.50
C LYS A 7 6.55 8.73 -14.84
N ILE A 8 7.01 8.49 -13.62
CA ILE A 8 7.83 9.44 -12.87
C ILE A 8 9.30 9.07 -13.04
N LEU A 9 10.07 9.99 -13.63
CA LEU A 9 11.49 9.87 -13.91
C LEU A 9 12.32 10.63 -12.87
N LEU A 10 13.55 10.19 -12.63
CA LEU A 10 14.49 10.96 -11.81
C LEU A 10 14.88 12.24 -12.57
N PHE A 11 14.74 13.40 -11.95
CA PHE A 11 15.02 14.68 -12.59
C PHE A 11 16.46 14.77 -13.13
N ASP A 12 17.45 14.36 -12.34
CA ASP A 12 18.87 14.44 -12.72
C ASP A 12 19.31 13.30 -13.67
N ARG A 13 18.51 12.23 -13.79
CA ARG A 13 18.79 11.06 -14.64
C ARG A 13 17.49 10.55 -15.27
N PRO A 14 16.98 11.24 -16.30
CA PRO A 14 15.66 10.96 -16.88
C PRO A 14 15.56 9.63 -17.62
N ASP A 15 16.69 8.95 -17.86
CA ASP A 15 16.76 7.58 -18.34
C ASP A 15 16.37 6.54 -17.27
N LEU A 16 16.25 6.96 -16.01
CA LEU A 16 15.91 6.12 -14.88
C LEU A 16 14.54 6.45 -14.28
N ILE A 17 13.83 5.40 -13.86
CA ILE A 17 12.56 5.52 -13.14
C ILE A 17 12.81 6.04 -11.72
N ASN A 18 12.06 7.05 -11.32
CA ASN A 18 11.78 7.28 -9.90
C ASN A 18 10.66 6.32 -9.47
N GLU A 19 9.48 6.44 -10.08
CA GLU A 19 8.28 5.66 -9.76
C GLU A 19 7.44 5.37 -11.02
N ALA A 20 7.23 4.08 -11.31
CA ALA A 20 6.26 3.61 -12.29
C ALA A 20 4.97 3.15 -11.58
N GLY A 21 4.49 3.96 -10.64
CA GLY A 21 3.55 3.55 -9.59
C GLY A 21 4.25 3.00 -8.34
N ASN A 22 3.45 2.53 -7.39
CA ASN A 22 3.94 1.95 -6.14
C ASN A 22 3.58 0.46 -6.06
N THR A 23 4.55 -0.34 -5.66
CA THR A 23 4.32 -1.72 -5.23
C THR A 23 3.60 -1.70 -3.89
N LEU A 24 2.66 -2.61 -3.68
CA LEU A 24 2.02 -2.81 -2.39
C LEU A 24 1.91 -4.31 -2.14
N HIS A 25 2.67 -4.81 -1.17
CA HIS A 25 2.60 -6.19 -0.73
C HIS A 25 1.33 -6.41 0.09
N TYR A 26 0.79 -7.64 0.08
CA TYR A 26 -0.45 -7.96 0.79
C TYR A 26 -0.33 -7.86 2.33
N SER A 27 0.88 -7.72 2.88
CA SER A 27 1.13 -7.36 4.29
C SER A 27 1.14 -5.86 4.58
N GLY A 28 0.81 -5.03 3.59
CA GLY A 28 0.82 -3.57 3.69
C GLY A 28 2.17 -2.93 3.38
N LEU A 29 3.27 -3.69 3.33
CA LEU A 29 4.57 -3.13 2.94
C LEU A 29 4.54 -2.62 1.50
N TYR A 30 4.89 -1.36 1.28
CA TYR A 30 4.92 -0.71 -0.03
C TYR A 30 6.29 -0.10 -0.33
N GLY A 31 6.54 0.17 -1.62
CA GLY A 31 7.71 0.87 -2.10
C GLY A 31 7.62 1.23 -3.59
N SER A 32 8.52 2.06 -4.07
CA SER A 32 8.54 2.58 -5.44
C SER A 32 8.72 1.47 -6.49
N ARG A 33 7.80 1.34 -7.44
CA ARG A 33 7.89 0.37 -8.53
C ARG A 33 8.93 0.86 -9.54
N GLY A 34 10.04 0.13 -9.66
CA GLY A 34 11.05 0.36 -10.68
C GLY A 34 12.13 1.38 -10.33
N LEU A 35 12.20 1.90 -9.11
CA LEU A 35 13.18 2.91 -8.70
C LEU A 35 14.61 2.53 -9.14
N GLY A 36 15.25 3.44 -9.89
CA GLY A 36 16.61 3.29 -10.41
C GLY A 36 16.76 2.34 -11.60
N ALA A 37 15.67 1.73 -12.09
CA ALA A 37 15.71 0.90 -13.29
C ALA A 37 15.57 1.75 -14.57
N PRO A 38 16.07 1.27 -15.72
CA PRO A 38 15.93 1.97 -16.99
C PRO A 38 14.46 2.20 -17.37
N ALA A 39 14.15 3.42 -17.81
CA ALA A 39 12.79 3.87 -18.12
C ALA A 39 12.10 3.06 -19.23
N TYR A 40 12.87 2.55 -20.20
CA TYR A 40 12.35 1.74 -21.31
C TYR A 40 11.72 0.41 -20.86
N ARG A 41 12.04 -0.07 -19.64
CA ARG A 41 11.47 -1.31 -19.09
C ARG A 41 10.03 -1.14 -18.59
N PHE A 42 9.51 0.09 -18.61
CA PHE A 42 8.21 0.46 -18.07
C PHE A 42 7.38 1.23 -19.12
N ASP A 43 7.45 0.85 -20.39
CA ASP A 43 6.68 1.48 -21.48
C ASP A 43 5.27 0.90 -21.68
N GLU A 44 4.91 -0.12 -20.90
CA GLU A 44 3.60 -0.76 -20.99
C GLU A 44 2.62 -0.22 -19.95
N PRO A 45 1.38 0.12 -20.35
CA PRO A 45 0.33 0.47 -19.41
C PRO A 45 -0.04 -0.74 -18.56
N GLU A 46 -0.20 -0.52 -17.26
CA GLU A 46 -0.49 -1.61 -16.31
C GLU A 46 -1.49 -1.16 -15.26
N GLN A 47 -2.33 -2.08 -14.79
CA GLN A 47 -3.07 -1.84 -13.55
C GLN A 47 -2.12 -2.04 -12.36
N ILE A 48 -2.00 -1.01 -11.51
CA ILE A 48 -1.09 -1.00 -10.36
C ILE A 48 -1.87 -1.03 -9.03
N ALA A 49 -1.21 -1.46 -7.96
CA ALA A 49 -1.82 -1.55 -6.64
C ALA A 49 -1.95 -0.18 -5.95
N ALA A 50 -0.94 0.68 -6.10
CA ALA A 50 -0.90 2.01 -5.53
C ALA A 50 -0.19 2.98 -6.49
N MET A 51 -0.44 4.27 -6.32
CA MET A 51 0.23 5.36 -7.01
C MET A 51 1.11 6.13 -6.03
N SER A 52 1.89 7.07 -6.55
CA SER A 52 2.62 8.04 -5.76
C SER A 52 1.79 9.31 -5.59
N GLY A 53 1.78 9.87 -4.38
CA GLY A 53 1.23 11.21 -4.11
C GLY A 53 1.95 12.32 -4.88
N CYS A 54 3.14 12.07 -5.43
CA CYS A 54 3.93 13.05 -6.19
C CYS A 54 3.18 13.56 -7.44
N CYS A 55 2.52 12.66 -8.18
CA CYS A 55 1.74 13.04 -9.35
C CYS A 55 0.74 11.93 -9.71
N PHE A 56 -0.54 12.29 -9.84
CA PHE A 56 -1.60 11.41 -10.34
C PHE A 56 -2.79 12.24 -10.82
N LEU A 57 -3.65 11.63 -11.63
CA LEU A 57 -4.96 12.15 -12.00
C LEU A 57 -6.03 11.29 -11.34
N ILE A 58 -7.05 11.92 -10.77
CA ILE A 58 -8.22 11.25 -10.21
C ILE A 58 -9.50 11.95 -10.69
N ARG A 59 -10.55 11.16 -10.96
CA ARG A 59 -11.86 11.73 -11.25
C ARG A 59 -12.36 12.56 -10.06
N ARG A 60 -12.86 13.77 -10.31
CA ARG A 60 -13.37 14.67 -9.26
C ARG A 60 -14.48 14.04 -8.42
N ASP A 61 -15.45 13.37 -9.05
CA ASP A 61 -16.55 12.70 -8.34
C ASP A 61 -16.05 11.56 -7.45
N LEU A 62 -15.02 10.83 -7.88
CA LEU A 62 -14.35 9.82 -7.07
C LEU A 62 -13.61 10.46 -5.89
N TRP A 63 -12.82 11.51 -6.12
CA TRP A 63 -12.10 12.23 -5.07
C TRP A 63 -13.03 12.70 -3.95
N LEU A 64 -14.15 13.34 -4.32
CA LEU A 64 -15.16 13.82 -3.37
C LEU A 64 -15.83 12.66 -2.62
N ARG A 65 -16.17 11.58 -3.33
CA ARG A 65 -16.76 10.38 -2.72
C ARG A 65 -15.82 9.71 -1.71
N LEU A 66 -14.51 9.72 -2.00
CA LEU A 66 -13.48 9.15 -1.14
C LEU A 66 -13.08 10.08 0.02
N GLY A 67 -13.50 11.34 0.00
CA GLY A 67 -13.06 12.34 0.98
C GLY A 67 -11.58 12.74 0.82
N GLY A 68 -11.00 12.59 -0.37
CA GLY A 68 -9.61 12.94 -0.64
C GLY A 68 -8.58 12.14 0.16
N PHE A 69 -7.46 12.79 0.50
CA PHE A 69 -6.49 12.23 1.45
C PHE A 69 -7.09 12.21 2.85
N SER A 70 -6.84 11.12 3.58
CA SER A 70 -7.43 10.92 4.89
C SER A 70 -6.60 11.63 5.96
N GLU A 71 -7.18 12.62 6.64
CA GLU A 71 -6.60 13.28 7.82
C GLU A 71 -6.32 12.30 8.99
N ASP A 72 -6.85 11.08 8.95
CA ASP A 72 -6.49 10.04 9.91
C ASP A 72 -4.96 9.76 9.94
N PHE A 73 -4.25 10.05 8.84
CA PHE A 73 -2.78 9.93 8.76
C PHE A 73 -2.01 11.11 9.41
N ASP A 74 -2.72 12.09 10.00
CA ASP A 74 -2.12 13.17 10.79
C ASP A 74 -2.34 13.00 12.31
N ARG A 75 -3.01 11.92 12.73
CA ARG A 75 -3.44 11.70 14.13
C ARG A 75 -2.33 11.30 15.10
N PHE A 76 -1.17 10.90 14.60
CA PHE A 76 -0.02 10.53 15.41
C PHE A 76 1.21 11.23 14.87
N ASP A 77 1.74 12.18 15.65
CA ASP A 77 3.00 12.83 15.30
C ASP A 77 4.14 11.84 15.45
N THR A 78 4.67 11.42 14.32
CA THR A 78 5.79 10.49 14.22
C THR A 78 7.11 11.21 13.98
N GLY A 79 7.11 12.56 13.94
CA GLY A 79 8.20 13.39 13.44
C GLY A 79 8.31 13.37 11.91
N TRP A 80 7.42 12.65 11.21
CA TRP A 80 7.45 12.47 9.77
C TRP A 80 6.05 12.40 9.16
N HIS A 81 5.71 13.36 8.29
CA HIS A 81 4.34 13.60 7.81
C HIS A 81 4.01 12.92 6.46
N ALA A 82 4.77 11.92 6.04
CA ALA A 82 4.58 11.31 4.72
C ALA A 82 4.73 9.80 4.80
N SER A 83 3.61 9.10 4.99
CA SER A 83 3.53 7.68 4.70
C SER A 83 2.07 7.22 4.62
N TYR A 84 1.75 6.52 3.52
CA TYR A 84 0.53 5.75 3.29
C TYR A 84 -0.75 6.52 2.93
N GLU A 85 -0.81 7.84 3.02
CA GLU A 85 -2.02 8.60 2.64
C GLU A 85 -2.41 8.38 1.16
N ASP A 86 -1.42 8.26 0.28
CA ASP A 86 -1.58 7.94 -1.13
C ASP A 86 -1.91 6.45 -1.37
N VAL A 87 -1.20 5.55 -0.69
CA VAL A 87 -1.46 4.10 -0.71
C VAL A 87 -2.89 3.80 -0.26
N ASP A 88 -3.36 4.43 0.82
CA ASP A 88 -4.71 4.31 1.37
C ASP A 88 -5.75 4.87 0.40
N LEU A 89 -5.50 6.03 -0.23
CA LEU A 89 -6.38 6.57 -1.26
C LEU A 89 -6.54 5.59 -2.45
N ALA A 90 -5.43 5.03 -2.94
CA ALA A 90 -5.46 4.02 -3.99
C ALA A 90 -6.20 2.74 -3.56
N TRP A 91 -6.00 2.30 -2.33
CA TRP A 91 -6.68 1.13 -1.78
C TRP A 91 -8.19 1.37 -1.67
N ARG A 92 -8.61 2.50 -1.09
CA ARG A 92 -10.03 2.89 -0.98
C ARG A 92 -10.69 3.04 -2.34
N ALA A 93 -10.01 3.62 -3.33
CA ALA A 93 -10.52 3.67 -4.70
C ALA A 93 -10.80 2.27 -5.26
N GLN A 94 -9.91 1.31 -4.99
CA GLN A 94 -10.12 -0.08 -5.39
C GLN A 94 -11.24 -0.76 -4.62
N LEU A 95 -11.37 -0.52 -3.31
CA LEU A 95 -12.50 -0.99 -2.50
C LEU A 95 -13.84 -0.48 -3.04
N ALA A 96 -13.88 0.75 -3.56
CA ALA A 96 -15.04 1.32 -4.24
C ALA A 96 -15.28 0.78 -5.66
N GLY A 97 -14.49 -0.20 -6.12
CA GLY A 97 -14.62 -0.85 -7.43
C GLY A 97 -13.86 -0.18 -8.58
N TYR A 98 -13.05 0.85 -8.30
CA TYR A 98 -12.25 1.51 -9.32
C TYR A 98 -10.90 0.81 -9.55
N ARG A 99 -10.23 1.19 -10.63
CA ARG A 99 -8.87 0.73 -10.98
C ARG A 99 -7.91 1.90 -10.88
N VAL A 100 -6.70 1.61 -10.41
CA VAL A 100 -5.53 2.49 -10.46
C VAL A 100 -4.66 2.03 -11.62
N VAL A 101 -4.37 2.91 -12.56
CA VAL A 101 -3.72 2.55 -13.83
C VAL A 101 -2.47 3.38 -14.03
N TYR A 102 -1.41 2.74 -14.45
CA TYR A 102 -0.16 3.34 -14.89
C TYR A 102 -0.25 3.75 -16.36
N CYS A 103 0.03 5.01 -16.67
CA CYS A 103 0.09 5.55 -18.02
C CYS A 103 1.54 5.94 -18.36
N PRO A 104 2.28 5.10 -19.10
CA PRO A 104 3.70 5.33 -19.41
C PRO A 104 3.94 6.51 -20.35
N ARG A 105 2.91 6.93 -21.09
CA ARG A 105 2.96 8.07 -22.03
C ARG A 105 2.89 9.44 -21.33
N ALA A 106 2.37 9.50 -20.11
CA ALA A 106 2.38 10.72 -19.30
C ALA A 106 3.66 10.75 -18.48
N LEU A 107 4.47 11.79 -18.64
CA LEU A 107 5.79 11.90 -18.01
C LEU A 107 5.80 12.99 -16.93
N MET A 108 6.49 12.73 -15.83
CA MET A 108 6.78 13.70 -14.77
C MET A 108 8.23 13.52 -14.30
N TYR A 109 8.93 14.62 -14.04
CA TYR A 109 10.31 14.60 -13.54
C TYR A 109 10.35 14.99 -12.07
N HIS A 110 10.88 14.12 -11.22
CA HIS A 110 10.89 14.29 -9.78
C HIS A 110 12.32 14.49 -9.25
N LYS A 111 12.55 15.61 -8.56
CA LYS A 111 13.76 15.86 -7.78
C LYS A 111 13.70 15.02 -6.50
N TYR A 112 14.19 13.79 -6.60
CA TYR A 112 14.10 12.78 -5.55
C TYR A 112 15.43 12.64 -4.80
N THR A 113 15.35 12.63 -3.47
CA THR A 113 16.46 12.27 -2.59
C THR A 113 16.07 11.04 -1.79
N SER A 114 16.90 9.99 -1.85
CA SER A 114 16.73 8.83 -0.98
C SER A 114 16.90 9.25 0.47
N LYS A 115 15.94 8.92 1.31
CA LYS A 115 15.96 9.24 2.73
C LYS A 115 16.32 8.00 3.54
N SER A 116 16.97 8.19 4.68
CA SER A 116 17.27 7.10 5.61
C SER A 116 15.98 6.46 6.11
N TRP A 117 15.96 5.13 6.24
CA TRP A 117 14.86 4.36 6.83
C TRP A 117 15.03 4.15 8.33
N ARG A 118 15.84 4.95 9.02
CA ARG A 118 16.06 4.84 10.46
C ARG A 118 15.27 5.88 11.25
N GLY A 119 14.98 5.56 12.51
CA GLY A 119 14.37 6.48 13.47
C GLY A 119 12.89 6.75 13.19
N GLU A 120 12.51 8.03 13.25
CA GLU A 120 11.13 8.54 13.14
C GLU A 120 10.42 8.07 11.86
N ARG A 121 11.12 8.07 10.72
CA ARG A 121 10.55 7.63 9.45
C ARG A 121 10.13 6.15 9.43
N PHE A 122 10.89 5.27 10.07
CA PHE A 122 10.50 3.86 10.19
C PHE A 122 9.22 3.71 11.02
N CYS A 123 9.11 4.47 12.11
CA CYS A 123 7.94 4.41 12.99
C CYS A 123 6.71 5.00 12.32
N SER A 124 6.88 6.10 11.57
CA SER A 124 5.85 6.67 10.69
C SER A 124 5.34 5.65 9.69
N TYR A 125 6.26 4.98 8.99
CA TYR A 125 5.92 3.93 8.04
C TYR A 125 5.17 2.76 8.68
N GLU A 126 5.62 2.25 9.84
CA GLU A 126 4.92 1.17 10.54
C GLU A 126 3.53 1.60 11.00
N TRP A 127 3.39 2.82 11.53
CA TRP A 127 2.10 3.37 11.93
C TRP A 127 1.13 3.47 10.75
N GLY A 128 1.57 4.05 9.62
CA GLY A 128 0.78 4.12 8.40
C GLY A 128 0.40 2.73 7.86
N ARG A 129 1.32 1.76 7.96
CA ARG A 129 1.05 0.35 7.61
C ARG A 129 -0.05 -0.24 8.47
N TYR A 130 0.03 -0.09 9.79
CA TYR A 130 -0.98 -0.62 10.71
C TYR A 130 -2.34 -0.01 10.44
N LEU A 131 -2.43 1.31 10.33
CA LEU A 131 -3.70 1.99 10.03
C LEU A 131 -4.29 1.52 8.72
N THR A 132 -3.48 1.45 7.66
CA THR A 132 -3.91 0.99 6.34
C THR A 132 -4.47 -0.43 6.40
N LEU A 133 -3.78 -1.37 7.05
CA LEU A 133 -4.26 -2.75 7.21
C LEU A 133 -5.56 -2.81 8.03
N LEU A 134 -5.56 -2.18 9.21
CA LEU A 134 -6.66 -2.23 10.17
C LEU A 134 -7.92 -1.55 9.67
N ARG A 135 -7.82 -0.56 8.77
CA ARG A 135 -9.01 0.11 8.23
C ARG A 135 -9.50 -0.49 6.92
N ASN A 136 -8.61 -0.98 6.06
CA ASN A 136 -8.96 -1.41 4.72
C ASN A 136 -9.34 -2.90 4.64
N TYR A 137 -8.61 -3.83 5.27
CA TYR A 137 -8.93 -5.26 5.16
C TYR A 137 -10.18 -5.65 5.95
N GLU A 138 -10.89 -6.70 5.53
CA GLU A 138 -11.92 -7.35 6.34
C GLU A 138 -11.30 -8.12 7.52
N GLY A 139 -12.07 -8.34 8.59
CA GLY A 139 -11.55 -8.99 9.81
C GLY A 139 -11.05 -10.41 9.56
N ARG A 140 -11.73 -11.15 8.69
CA ARG A 140 -11.31 -12.49 8.23
C ARG A 140 -9.95 -12.48 7.52
N THR A 141 -9.69 -11.46 6.72
CA THR A 141 -8.42 -11.30 5.99
C THR A 141 -7.29 -10.99 6.95
N LEU A 142 -7.55 -10.13 7.94
CA LEU A 142 -6.61 -9.88 9.03
C LEU A 142 -6.32 -11.14 9.85
N ALA A 143 -7.33 -11.97 10.13
CA ALA A 143 -7.15 -13.25 10.83
C ALA A 143 -6.29 -14.23 10.01
N LEU A 144 -6.55 -14.35 8.70
CA LEU A 144 -5.73 -15.17 7.79
C LEU A 144 -4.29 -14.65 7.67
N LEU A 145 -4.09 -13.33 7.73
CA LEU A 145 -2.78 -12.69 7.68
C LEU A 145 -2.02 -12.70 9.02
N LEU A 146 -2.70 -12.97 10.13
CA LEU A 146 -2.16 -12.79 11.48
C LEU A 146 -0.81 -13.49 11.68
N PRO A 147 -0.59 -14.77 11.27
CA PRO A 147 0.71 -15.41 11.41
C PRO A 147 1.85 -14.66 10.73
N LEU A 148 1.61 -14.18 9.49
CA LEU A 148 2.61 -13.40 8.76
C LEU A 148 2.82 -12.02 9.40
N LEU A 149 1.75 -11.36 9.83
CA LEU A 149 1.84 -10.05 10.45
C LEU A 149 2.62 -10.12 11.77
N VAL A 150 2.46 -11.18 12.56
CA VAL A 150 3.26 -11.42 13.78
C VAL A 150 4.73 -11.62 13.46
N ALA A 151 5.06 -12.40 12.41
CA ALA A 151 6.45 -12.60 11.99
C ALA A 151 7.10 -11.29 11.52
N LEU A 152 6.39 -10.49 10.72
CA LEU A 152 6.86 -9.17 10.29
C LEU A 152 6.98 -8.20 11.47
N GLU A 153 6.07 -8.27 12.44
CA GLU A 153 6.11 -7.45 13.64
C GLU A 153 7.34 -7.75 14.49
N ALA A 154 7.70 -9.02 14.65
CA ALA A 154 8.94 -9.42 15.34
C ALA A 154 10.19 -8.85 14.63
N GLY A 155 10.23 -8.91 13.30
CA GLY A 155 11.28 -8.29 12.50
C GLY A 155 11.33 -6.76 12.67
N ALA A 156 10.18 -6.10 12.74
CA ALA A 156 10.08 -4.67 12.96
C ALA A 156 10.57 -4.27 14.37
N TRP A 157 10.29 -5.06 15.40
CA TRP A 157 10.83 -4.85 16.75
C TRP A 157 12.34 -5.07 16.81
N LEU A 158 12.85 -6.11 16.15
CA LEU A 158 14.29 -6.33 16.03
C LEU A 158 14.97 -5.15 15.32
N PHE A 159 14.39 -4.66 14.22
CA PHE A 159 14.92 -3.49 13.52
C PHE A 159 14.91 -2.23 14.40
N ALA A 160 13.84 -1.99 15.16
CA ALA A 160 13.77 -0.88 16.12
C ALA A 160 14.81 -1.02 17.25
N PHE A 161 15.01 -2.23 17.76
CA PHE A 161 16.02 -2.54 18.77
C PHE A 161 17.44 -2.23 18.27
N LEU A 162 17.78 -2.69 17.05
CA LEU A 162 19.05 -2.37 16.38
C LEU A 162 19.20 -0.88 16.05
N GLY A 163 18.09 -0.15 15.92
CA GLY A 163 18.05 1.30 15.76
C GLY A 163 18.27 2.10 17.06
N GLY A 164 18.40 1.43 18.20
CA GLY A 164 18.69 2.03 19.51
C GLY A 164 17.47 2.56 20.27
N PRO A 165 17.68 3.12 21.48
CA PRO A 165 16.60 3.46 22.41
C PRO A 165 15.55 4.44 21.85
N LYS A 166 15.95 5.39 21.00
CA LYS A 166 15.02 6.34 20.37
C LYS A 166 14.04 5.62 19.43
N ALA A 167 14.53 4.71 18.60
CA ALA A 167 13.70 3.93 17.68
C ALA A 167 12.77 2.97 18.43
N LEU A 168 13.27 2.32 19.50
CA LEU A 168 12.47 1.43 20.34
C LEU A 168 11.33 2.19 21.04
N ARG A 169 11.61 3.37 21.61
CA ARG A 169 10.59 4.24 22.22
C ARG A 169 9.56 4.72 21.22
N ALA A 170 9.98 5.12 20.02
CA ALA A 170 9.07 5.54 18.97
C ALA A 170 8.13 4.39 18.53
N LYS A 171 8.66 3.17 18.34
CA LYS A 171 7.84 2.00 18.03
C LYS A 171 6.88 1.63 19.17
N ALA A 172 7.33 1.68 20.43
CA ALA A 172 6.47 1.49 21.59
C ALA A 172 5.36 2.56 21.66
N GLY A 173 5.68 3.80 21.31
CA GLY A 173 4.71 4.91 21.20
C GLY A 173 3.62 4.63 20.18
N VAL A 174 3.98 4.13 18.98
CA VAL A 174 3.02 3.68 17.95
C VAL A 174 2.05 2.63 18.52
N MET A 175 2.60 1.60 19.17
CA MET A 175 1.77 0.50 19.72
C MET A 175 0.86 0.98 20.85
N ALA A 176 1.38 1.83 21.75
CA ALA A 176 0.60 2.43 22.83
C ALA A 176 -0.53 3.32 22.28
N TRP A 177 -0.25 4.10 21.22
CA TRP A 177 -1.25 4.93 20.58
C TRP A 177 -2.37 4.09 19.95
N LEU A 178 -2.03 3.02 19.22
CA LEU A 178 -3.03 2.12 18.63
C LEU A 178 -3.94 1.46 19.68
N LEU A 179 -3.36 1.06 20.82
CA LEU A 179 -4.11 0.44 21.91
C LEU A 179 -5.04 1.46 22.61
N ARG A 180 -4.54 2.65 22.91
CA ARG A 180 -5.30 3.72 23.59
C ARG A 180 -6.41 4.27 22.69
N ASN A 181 -6.15 4.40 21.40
CA ASN A 181 -7.07 4.98 20.42
C ASN A 181 -7.83 3.93 19.59
N ARG A 182 -7.98 2.70 20.12
CA ARG A 182 -8.69 1.61 19.46
C ARG A 182 -10.11 2.00 19.00
N GLY A 183 -10.81 2.83 19.76
CA GLY A 183 -12.15 3.31 19.40
C GLY A 183 -12.13 4.18 18.14
N GLU A 184 -11.15 5.07 18.04
CA GLU A 184 -10.94 5.91 16.86
C GLU A 184 -10.55 5.06 15.64
N VAL A 185 -9.61 4.12 15.80
CA VAL A 185 -9.21 3.19 14.72
C VAL A 185 -10.41 2.38 14.22
N MET A 186 -11.29 1.94 15.12
CA MET A 186 -12.52 1.25 14.73
C MET A 186 -13.51 2.17 14.01
N ALA A 187 -13.59 3.46 14.38
CA ALA A 187 -14.38 4.45 13.64
C ALA A 187 -13.81 4.69 12.23
N MET A 188 -12.47 4.83 12.10
CA MET A 188 -11.76 4.95 10.82
C MET A 188 -12.05 3.74 9.92
N ARG A 189 -12.00 2.54 10.50
CA ARG A 189 -12.34 1.28 9.82
C ARG A 189 -13.78 1.28 9.36
N ARG A 190 -14.75 1.61 10.22
CA ARG A 190 -16.19 1.63 9.85
C ARG A 190 -16.45 2.54 8.66
N ARG A 191 -15.85 3.74 8.62
CA ARG A 191 -15.96 4.66 7.47
C ARG A 191 -15.49 4.02 6.16
N VAL A 192 -14.32 3.38 6.17
CA VAL A 192 -13.78 2.72 4.97
C VAL A 192 -14.57 1.48 4.58
N GLN A 193 -14.99 0.65 5.54
CA GLN A 193 -15.77 -0.55 5.24
C GLN A 193 -17.16 -0.20 4.69
N ALA A 194 -17.76 0.92 5.09
CA ALA A 194 -19.08 1.36 4.59
C ALA A 194 -19.10 1.68 3.09
N MET A 195 -17.97 2.10 2.51
CA MET A 195 -17.85 2.41 1.08
C MET A 195 -17.39 1.22 0.21
N ARG A 196 -17.13 0.06 0.83
CA ARG A 196 -16.64 -1.14 0.16
C ARG A 196 -17.68 -1.69 -0.82
N ARG A 197 -17.24 -2.00 -2.03
CA ARG A 197 -18.02 -2.66 -3.10
C ARG A 197 -17.38 -3.96 -3.59
N VAL A 198 -16.08 -4.17 -3.32
CA VAL A 198 -15.37 -5.39 -3.70
C VAL A 198 -14.75 -6.07 -2.48
N GLY A 199 -14.69 -7.40 -2.52
CA GLY A 199 -14.06 -8.22 -1.47
C GLY A 199 -12.53 -8.20 -1.55
N ASP A 200 -11.88 -8.61 -0.45
CA ASP A 200 -10.43 -8.57 -0.34
C ASP A 200 -9.69 -9.46 -1.33
N ARG A 201 -10.31 -10.53 -1.84
CA ARG A 201 -9.71 -11.36 -2.89
C ARG A 201 -9.36 -10.54 -4.13
N THR A 202 -10.22 -9.61 -4.52
CA THR A 202 -10.00 -8.73 -5.68
C THR A 202 -8.84 -7.76 -5.43
N ILE A 203 -8.68 -7.31 -4.18
CA ILE A 203 -7.61 -6.41 -3.76
C ILE A 203 -6.28 -7.15 -3.71
N VAL A 204 -6.22 -8.27 -2.99
CA VAL A 204 -5.02 -9.10 -2.79
C VAL A 204 -4.49 -9.65 -4.11
N ALA A 205 -5.36 -9.93 -5.08
CA ALA A 205 -4.94 -10.36 -6.42
C ALA A 205 -4.07 -9.34 -7.17
N ARG A 206 -4.15 -8.05 -6.79
CA ARG A 206 -3.41 -6.94 -7.42
C ARG A 206 -2.18 -6.53 -6.63
N MET A 207 -2.02 -7.06 -5.42
CA MET A 207 -0.89 -6.76 -4.56
C MET A 207 0.34 -7.60 -4.95
N SER A 208 1.51 -7.03 -4.72
CA SER A 208 2.79 -7.69 -4.92
C SER A 208 2.90 -8.91 -4.02
N ARG A 209 3.51 -9.98 -4.54
CA ARG A 209 3.93 -11.17 -3.78
C ARG A 209 5.39 -11.09 -3.33
N GLN A 210 6.06 -10.00 -3.70
CA GLN A 210 7.46 -9.76 -3.41
C GLN A 210 7.57 -8.50 -2.58
N ILE A 211 8.44 -8.55 -1.57
CA ILE A 211 8.89 -7.37 -0.85
C ILE A 211 10.29 -7.08 -1.39
N ARG A 212 10.41 -6.06 -2.23
CA ARG A 212 11.73 -5.64 -2.73
C ARG A 212 12.43 -4.82 -1.65
N VAL A 213 13.26 -5.49 -0.86
CA VAL A 213 14.12 -4.85 0.16
C VAL A 213 15.43 -4.35 -0.47
N THR A 214 15.43 -4.02 -1.76
CA THR A 214 16.63 -3.87 -2.61
C THR A 214 17.54 -2.68 -2.29
N HIS A 215 17.26 -1.93 -1.21
CA HIS A 215 18.10 -0.81 -0.76
C HIS A 215 18.70 -0.99 0.65
N VAL A 216 18.44 -2.12 1.33
CA VAL A 216 18.87 -2.30 2.74
C VAL A 216 20.03 -3.28 2.89
N LEU A 217 20.14 -4.29 2.02
CA LEU A 217 21.19 -5.32 2.13
C LEU A 217 22.19 -5.24 0.97
N PRO A 218 23.51 -5.34 1.24
CA PRO A 218 24.52 -5.40 0.18
C PRO A 218 24.29 -6.62 -0.73
N ALA A 219 24.66 -6.50 -2.00
CA ALA A 219 24.37 -7.47 -3.06
C ALA A 219 25.20 -8.78 -2.96
N SER A 220 25.24 -9.42 -1.79
CA SER A 220 25.92 -10.69 -1.56
C SER A 220 25.10 -11.88 -2.08
N LEU A 221 25.76 -13.00 -2.38
CA LEU A 221 25.09 -14.24 -2.79
C LEU A 221 24.11 -14.74 -1.72
N LEU A 222 24.50 -14.66 -0.44
CA LEU A 222 23.64 -15.01 0.70
C LEU A 222 22.40 -14.13 0.77
N ALA A 223 22.53 -12.81 0.55
CA ALA A 223 21.39 -11.91 0.50
C ALA A 223 20.43 -12.24 -0.67
N ARG A 224 20.98 -12.61 -1.84
CA ARG A 224 20.17 -13.03 -3.00
C ARG A 224 19.44 -14.34 -2.75
N LEU A 225 20.09 -15.32 -2.13
CA LEU A 225 19.46 -16.59 -1.77
C LEU A 225 18.39 -16.40 -0.69
N GLY A 226 18.68 -15.59 0.34
CA GLY A 226 17.70 -15.21 1.36
C GLY A 226 16.49 -14.50 0.76
N GLN A 227 16.68 -13.55 -0.15
CA GLN A 227 15.59 -12.87 -0.84
C GLN A 227 14.74 -13.85 -1.67
N ARG A 228 15.36 -14.78 -2.40
CA ARG A 228 14.62 -15.80 -3.17
C ARG A 228 13.80 -16.73 -2.28
N ALA A 229 14.36 -17.15 -1.14
CA ALA A 229 13.64 -17.98 -0.18
C ALA A 229 12.45 -17.21 0.42
N ALA A 230 12.65 -15.94 0.78
CA ALA A 230 11.57 -15.06 1.26
C ALA A 230 10.48 -14.87 0.19
N ASP A 231 10.86 -14.59 -1.06
CA ASP A 231 9.93 -14.44 -2.18
C ASP A 231 9.10 -15.73 -2.41
N GLY A 232 9.74 -16.90 -2.30
CA GLY A 232 9.05 -18.19 -2.37
C GLY A 232 8.06 -18.38 -1.23
N GLY A 233 8.46 -18.03 0.01
CA GLY A 233 7.58 -18.06 1.18
C GLY A 233 6.39 -17.11 1.05
N PHE A 234 6.60 -15.89 0.59
CA PHE A 234 5.53 -14.92 0.34
C PHE A 234 4.60 -15.37 -0.80
N ALA A 235 5.13 -15.96 -1.87
CA ALA A 235 4.31 -16.53 -2.93
C ALA A 235 3.43 -17.68 -2.44
N ALA A 236 3.98 -18.59 -1.63
CA ALA A 236 3.22 -19.69 -1.02
C ALA A 236 2.12 -19.17 -0.08
N TYR A 237 2.46 -18.18 0.76
CA TYR A 237 1.51 -17.56 1.68
C TYR A 237 0.41 -16.79 0.95
N HIS A 238 0.73 -16.13 -0.17
CA HIS A 238 -0.27 -15.50 -1.06
C HIS A 238 -1.26 -16.53 -1.61
N GLY A 239 -0.77 -17.73 -1.96
CA GLY A 239 -1.60 -18.87 -2.36
C GLY A 239 -2.56 -19.31 -1.25
N PHE A 240 -2.04 -19.52 -0.04
CA PHE A 240 -2.84 -19.81 1.16
C PHE A 240 -3.90 -18.74 1.42
N LEU A 241 -3.50 -17.47 1.42
CA LEU A 241 -4.41 -16.34 1.63
C LEU A 241 -5.51 -16.29 0.57
N THR A 242 -5.15 -16.46 -0.70
CA THR A 242 -6.11 -16.45 -1.82
C THR A 242 -7.11 -17.61 -1.70
N LEU A 243 -6.64 -18.80 -1.32
CA LEU A 243 -7.51 -19.96 -1.08
C LEU A 243 -8.44 -19.72 0.11
N GLY A 244 -7.91 -19.23 1.24
CA GLY A 244 -8.70 -18.90 2.42
C GLY A 244 -9.79 -17.86 2.12
N LEU A 245 -9.46 -16.81 1.36
CA LEU A 245 -10.44 -15.81 0.94
C LEU A 245 -11.52 -16.38 0.03
N ARG A 246 -11.18 -17.31 -0.87
CA ARG A 246 -12.17 -18.01 -1.72
C ARG A 246 -13.16 -18.83 -0.90
N LEU A 247 -12.66 -19.56 0.10
CA LEU A 247 -13.51 -20.42 0.96
C LEU A 247 -14.43 -19.60 1.88
N LEU A 248 -14.03 -18.38 2.21
CA LEU A 248 -14.78 -17.48 3.08
C LEU A 248 -15.67 -16.49 2.31
N GLU A 249 -15.57 -16.42 0.98
CA GLU A 249 -16.35 -15.49 0.16
C GLU A 249 -17.85 -15.79 0.28
N ARG A 250 -18.58 -14.85 0.86
CA ARG A 250 -20.04 -14.78 0.71
C ARG A 250 -20.32 -13.89 -0.50
N PRO A 251 -21.36 -14.16 -1.31
CA PRO A 251 -21.78 -13.22 -2.33
C PRO A 251 -22.05 -11.88 -1.65
N LEU A 252 -21.28 -10.85 -2.03
CA LEU A 252 -21.64 -9.47 -1.70
C LEU A 252 -22.98 -9.26 -2.39
N LEU A 253 -24.05 -9.08 -1.60
CA LEU A 253 -25.39 -8.79 -2.11
C LEU A 253 -25.24 -7.73 -3.19
N ALA A 254 -25.57 -8.11 -4.42
CA ALA A 254 -25.67 -7.17 -5.51
C ALA A 254 -26.71 -6.14 -5.07
N SER A 255 -26.26 -4.93 -4.72
CA SER A 255 -27.17 -3.80 -4.68
C SER A 255 -27.65 -3.63 -6.11
N GLU A 256 -28.91 -3.96 -6.30
CA GLU A 256 -29.70 -3.61 -7.47
C GLU A 256 -29.42 -2.14 -7.83
N GLY A 257 -28.93 -1.93 -9.04
CA GLY A 257 -28.49 -0.61 -9.51
C GLY A 257 -27.74 -0.68 -10.84
N ARG A 258 -28.07 -1.68 -11.66
CA ARG A 258 -27.53 -1.86 -13.02
C ARG A 258 -28.50 -1.38 -14.11
N GLU A 259 -29.54 -0.63 -13.74
CA GLU A 259 -30.44 0.04 -14.67
C GLU A 259 -30.49 1.54 -14.32
N ARG A 260 -29.83 2.37 -15.13
CA ARG A 260 -30.01 3.84 -15.32
C ARG A 260 -28.77 4.53 -15.94
N LEU A 261 -28.00 3.84 -16.78
CA LEU A 261 -26.98 4.48 -17.62
C LEU A 261 -27.19 4.18 -19.12
N GLY A 262 -28.42 3.88 -19.51
CA GLY A 262 -28.79 3.55 -20.89
C GLY A 262 -29.78 4.53 -21.53
N GLU A 263 -29.92 5.76 -21.04
CA GLU A 263 -30.90 6.73 -21.59
C GLU A 263 -30.47 8.19 -21.37
N VAL A 264 -29.26 8.57 -21.83
CA VAL A 264 -28.96 9.96 -22.23
C VAL A 264 -27.90 9.91 -23.32
N ALA A 265 -28.30 9.43 -24.50
CA ALA A 265 -27.58 9.62 -25.76
C ALA A 265 -28.59 9.44 -26.90
N GLN A 266 -29.47 10.42 -27.04
CA GLN A 266 -30.08 10.85 -28.30
C GLN A 266 -30.02 12.36 -28.36
#